data_AF-A0A8C6LHN8-F1
#
_entry.id   AF-A0A8C6LHN8-F1
#
_cell.length_a   1.000
_cell.length_b   1.000
_cell.length_c   1.000
_cell.angle_alpha   90.00
_cell.angle_beta   90.00
_cell.angle_gamma   90.00
#
_symmetry.space_group_name_H-M   'P 1'
#
loop_
_entity.id
_entity.type
_entity.pdbx_description
1 polymer ?
#
loop_
_entity_poly.entity_id
_entity_poly.type
_entity_poly.pdbx_seq_one_letter_code
_entity_poly.pdbx_strand_id
1 'polypeptide(L)' 'RATTLTSTRLRRRDGCLRVFHFDSMELQGVMKSYFGGLLCVSWSPDGKYLATGGEDDLVTVWSF' A
#
# COMPACT_ATOMS: atom_id res chain seq x y z
N ARG A 1 8.76 10.73 15.01
CA ARG A 1 8.94 11.18 13.60
C ARG A 1 9.19 9.91 12.79
N ALA A 2 8.13 9.33 12.23
CA ALA A 2 8.17 8.00 11.64
C ALA A 2 8.68 8.09 10.20
N THR A 3 9.90 7.60 9.98
CA THR A 3 10.52 7.49 8.66
C THR A 3 10.10 6.13 8.10
N THR A 4 8.92 6.04 7.48
CA THR A 4 8.47 4.80 6.85
C THR A 4 9.21 4.61 5.53
N LEU A 5 10.25 3.76 5.51
CA LEU A 5 10.86 3.30 4.27
C LEU A 5 9.90 2.34 3.56
N THR A 6 9.18 2.85 2.56
CA THR A 6 8.39 2.01 1.65
C THR A 6 9.37 1.31 0.71
N SER A 7 9.74 0.06 1.03
CA SER A 7 10.55 -0.77 0.12
C SER A 7 9.71 -1.14 -1.10
N THR A 8 9.75 -0.30 -2.13
CA THR A 8 9.19 -0.60 -3.46
C THR A 8 10.09 -1.62 -4.16
N ARG A 9 10.00 -2.89 -3.78
CA ARG A 9 10.34 -3.99 -4.69
C ARG A 9 9.06 -4.45 -5.38
N LEU A 10 8.67 -3.72 -6.42
CA LEU A 10 7.64 -4.13 -7.37
C LEU A 10 8.12 -5.36 -8.14
N ARG A 11 8.02 -6.55 -7.54
CA ARG A 11 8.17 -7.83 -8.25
C ARG A 11 6.77 -8.39 -8.54
N ARG A 12 6.23 -7.87 -9.64
CA ARG A 12 5.26 -8.45 -10.59
C ARG A 12 4.71 -9.84 -10.23
N ARG A 13 3.52 -9.90 -9.61
CA ARG A 13 2.35 -10.69 -10.08
C ARG A 13 1.13 -10.74 -9.15
N ASP A 14 1.27 -10.39 -7.87
CA ASP A 14 0.23 -10.80 -6.90
C ASP A 14 -0.90 -9.78 -6.72
N GLY A 15 -0.73 -8.55 -7.21
CA GLY A 15 -1.70 -7.46 -7.02
C GLY A 15 -1.83 -7.00 -5.57
N CYS A 16 -0.89 -7.38 -4.69
CA CYS A 16 -1.01 -7.12 -3.26
C CYS A 16 -0.17 -5.92 -2.79
N LEU A 17 -0.77 -4.99 -2.05
CA LEU A 17 -0.04 -4.05 -1.20
C LEU A 17 0.13 -4.65 0.19
N ARG A 18 1.32 -4.51 0.76
CA ARG A 18 1.58 -4.89 2.14
C ARG A 18 2.04 -3.66 2.91
N VAL A 19 1.42 -3.43 4.05
CA VAL A 19 1.76 -2.34 4.96
C VAL A 19 2.44 -2.93 6.17
N PHE A 20 3.62 -2.42 6.50
CA PHE A 20 4.43 -2.87 7.62
C PHE A 20 4.65 -1.73 8.59
N HIS A 21 4.65 -2.05 9.88
CA HIS A 21 5.17 -1.16 10.89
C HIS A 21 6.70 -1.21 10.86
N PHE A 22 7.36 -0.05 10.76
CA PHE A 22 8.80 0.00 10.55
C PHE A 22 9.60 -0.51 11.76
N ASP A 23 9.20 -0.10 12.97
CA ASP A 23 9.96 -0.40 14.18
C ASP A 23 9.84 -1.86 14.63
N SER A 24 8.67 -2.49 14.48
CA SER A 24 8.44 -3.89 14.86
C SER A 24 8.62 -4.87 13.70
N MET A 25 8.76 -4.38 12.46
CA MET A 25 8.69 -5.19 11.23
C MET A 25 7.42 -6.04 11.11
N GLU A 26 6.36 -5.67 11.82
CA GLU A 26 5.09 -6.41 11.80
C GLU A 26 4.24 -6.01 10.60
N LEU A 27 3.59 -7.02 10.01
CA LEU A 27 2.64 -6.82 8.93
C LEU A 27 1.33 -6.28 9.54
N GLN A 28 1.06 -5.00 9.29
CA GLN A 28 -0.16 -4.33 9.71
C GLN A 28 -1.36 -4.72 8.83
N GLY A 29 -1.13 -4.91 7.53
CA GLY A 29 -2.21 -5.25 6.63
C GLY A 29 -1.74 -5.71 5.25
N VAL A 30 -2.59 -6.50 4.62
CA VAL A 30 -2.46 -6.89 3.21
C VAL A 30 -3.70 -6.45 2.49
N MET A 31 -3.49 -5.74 1.41
CA MET A 31 -4.52 -5.32 0.48
C MET A 31 -4.32 -6.04 -0.83
N LYS A 32 -5.41 -6.37 -1.51
CA LYS A 32 -5.38 -6.93 -2.87
C LYS A 32 -6.17 -6.03 -3.80
N SER A 33 -5.60 -5.73 -4.97
CA SER A 33 -6.34 -5.14 -6.08
C SER A 33 -7.44 -6.10 -6.54
N TYR A 34 -8.49 -5.54 -7.13
CA TYR A 34 -9.55 -6.35 -7.70
C TYR A 34 -9.05 -7.12 -8.92
N PHE A 35 -8.23 -6.45 -9.74
CA PHE A 35 -7.60 -7.02 -10.93
C PHE A 35 -6.26 -6.33 -11.23
N GLY A 36 -5.33 -7.05 -11.88
CA GLY A 36 -4.05 -6.48 -12.29
C GLY A 36 -3.12 -6.03 -11.16
N GLY A 37 -2.06 -5.30 -11.51
CA GLY A 37 -1.09 -4.77 -10.55
C GLY A 37 -1.54 -3.46 -9.91
N LEU A 38 -1.10 -3.20 -8.68
CA LEU A 38 -1.13 -1.84 -8.12
C LEU A 38 0.01 -1.03 -8.74
N LEU A 39 -0.32 0.14 -9.27
CA LEU A 39 0.61 1.01 -10.00
C LEU A 39 1.14 2.14 -9.13
N CYS A 40 0.32 2.66 -8.22
CA CYS A 40 0.67 3.78 -7.36
C CYS A 40 0.08 3.66 -5.96
N VAL A 41 0.74 4.30 -5.00
CA VAL A 41 0.33 4.37 -3.60
C VAL A 41 0.72 5.72 -3.02
N SER A 42 -0.15 6.33 -2.22
CA SER A 42 0.12 7.59 -1.54
C SER A 42 -0.56 7.65 -0.17
N TRP A 43 0.22 7.99 0.86
CA TRP A 43 -0.30 8.22 2.21
C TRP A 43 -0.84 9.63 2.33
N SER A 44 -1.92 9.79 3.10
CA SER A 44 -2.33 11.11 3.53
C SER A 44 -1.27 11.70 4.48
N PRO A 45 -1.09 13.04 4.50
CA PRO A 45 -0.11 13.69 5.37
C PRO A 45 -0.36 13.48 6.87
N ASP A 46 -1.61 13.17 7.24
CA ASP A 46 -2.01 12.86 8.62
C ASP A 46 -1.88 11.36 8.96
N GLY A 47 -1.50 10.52 8.01
CA GLY A 47 -1.30 9.07 8.19
C GLY A 47 -2.57 8.26 8.41
N LYS A 48 -3.75 8.87 8.32
CA LYS A 48 -5.04 8.18 8.52
C LYS A 48 -5.51 7.40 7.30
N TYR A 49 -5.10 7.86 6.12
CA TYR A 49 -5.56 7.32 4.86
C TYR A 49 -4.41 6.89 3.97
N LEU A 50 -4.71 5.87 3.17
CA LEU A 50 -3.83 5.39 2.11
C LEU A 50 -4.63 5.24 0.84
N ALA A 51 -4.20 5.91 -0.22
CA ALA A 51 -4.78 5.80 -1.54
C ALA A 51 -3.92 4.88 -2.41
N THR A 52 -4.56 3.99 -3.15
CA THR A 52 -3.91 3.11 -4.14
C THR A 52 -4.65 3.15 -5.46
N GLY A 53 -3.90 3.20 -6.57
CA GLY A 53 -4.43 3.05 -7.92
C GLY A 53 -3.85 1.83 -8.61
N GLY A 54 -4.70 1.03 -9.26
CA GLY A 54 -4.31 -0.19 -9.97
C GLY A 54 -4.62 -0.15 -11.47
N GLU A 55 -4.27 -1.25 -12.14
CA GLU A 55 -4.67 -1.54 -13.53
C GLU A 55 -6.16 -1.96 -13.64
N ASP A 56 -6.87 -2.05 -12.52
CA ASP A 56 -8.30 -2.38 -12.44
C ASP A 56 -9.23 -1.18 -12.69
N ASP A 57 -8.70 -0.04 -13.13
CA ASP A 57 -9.41 1.23 -13.27
C ASP A 57 -10.08 1.72 -11.97
N LEU A 58 -9.63 1.19 -10.82
CA LEU A 58 -10.13 1.54 -9.49
C LEU A 58 -9.09 2.31 -8.69
N VAL A 59 -9.61 3.27 -7.91
CA VAL A 59 -8.87 3.91 -6.83
C VAL A 59 -9.48 3.44 -5.52
N THR A 60 -8.66 2.83 -4.68
CA THR A 60 -9.09 2.34 -3.37
C THR A 60 -8.46 3.19 -2.28
N VAL A 61 -9.30 3.66 -1.36
CA VAL A 61 -8.89 4.45 -0.20
C VAL A 61 -9.11 3.63 1.06
N TRP A 62 -8.09 3.58 1.89
CA TRP A 62 -8.07 2.79 3.12
C TRP A 62 -7.97 3.70 4.31
N SER A 63 -8.70 3.38 5.37
CA SER A 63 -8.58 4.00 6.69
C SER A 63 -7.89 3.00 7.61
N PHE A 64 -6.89 3.46 8.35
CA PHE A 64 -6.20 2.71 9.40
C PHE A 64 -6.64 3.16 10.79
#